data_AF-A0A9D8GWH8-F1
#
_entry.id   AF-A0A9D8GWH8-F1
#
_cell.length_a   1.000
_cell.length_b   1.000
_cell.length_c   1.000
_cell.angle_alpha   90.00
_cell.angle_beta   90.00
_cell.angle_gamma   90.00
#
_symmetry.space_group_name_H-M   'P 1'
#
loop_
_entity.id
_entity.type
_entity.pdbx_description
1 polymer ?
#
loop_
_entity_poly.entity_id
_entity_poly.type
_entity_poly.pdbx_seq_one_letter_code
_entity_poly.pdbx_strand_id
1 'polypeptide(L)'
;MKCLPITDNVHEVARRHLADAANGWSVGTWGAIGEFQYDVDEQDLAVDLDGLTASSRRGALYIGDLSEAQAFALIDDDGRTREIAFCTSRPGAQRKTIEALDGVTFDLGIGAPHVDMMVRLRTGDVETLAALQRGVGRPLLDADNPAGLAIARASPTRIFASALARLEVHQPIPPPGGRSPEGPHSHLLPDYLREGRVHAPGSPLPTGLYCGLSLYPRTRL
;
A
#
# COMPACT_ATOMS: atom_id res chain seq x y z
N MET A 1 -14.59 18.12 -6.05
CA MET A 1 -13.61 17.75 -4.98
C MET A 1 -12.64 18.89 -4.70
N LYS A 2 -12.57 19.34 -3.44
CA LYS A 2 -11.63 20.35 -2.92
C LYS A 2 -10.45 19.65 -2.25
N CYS A 3 -9.29 20.30 -2.23
CA CYS A 3 -8.11 19.86 -1.50
C CYS A 3 -7.72 20.96 -0.51
N LEU A 4 -7.84 20.68 0.79
CA LEU A 4 -7.55 21.64 1.86
C LEU A 4 -6.39 21.13 2.71
N PRO A 5 -5.36 21.94 2.99
CA PRO A 5 -4.29 21.54 3.91
C PRO A 5 -4.85 21.34 5.32
N ILE A 6 -4.36 20.31 6.01
CA ILE A 6 -4.63 20.08 7.43
C ILE A 6 -3.55 20.80 8.24
N THR A 7 -3.99 21.68 9.15
CA THR A 7 -3.10 22.47 10.02
C THR A 7 -2.86 21.82 11.38
N ASP A 8 -3.64 20.80 11.72
CA ASP A 8 -3.47 20.02 12.94
C ASP A 8 -2.13 19.28 12.93
N ASN A 9 -1.68 18.85 14.11
CA ASN A 9 -0.52 17.98 14.21
C ASN A 9 -0.80 16.66 13.45
N VAL A 10 -0.06 16.44 12.37
CA VAL A 10 -0.23 15.30 11.45
C VAL A 10 -0.07 13.96 12.16
N HIS A 11 0.84 13.87 13.15
CA HIS A 11 0.99 12.69 13.98
C HIS A 11 -0.27 12.40 14.81
N GLU A 12 -0.85 13.42 15.43
CA GLU A 12 -2.09 13.26 16.21
C GLU A 12 -3.31 12.94 15.35
N VAL A 13 -3.36 13.46 14.11
CA VAL A 13 -4.37 13.07 13.13
C VAL A 13 -4.24 11.58 12.82
N ALA A 14 -3.04 11.11 12.50
CA ALA A 14 -2.79 9.69 12.22
C ALA A 14 -3.15 8.81 13.43
N ARG A 15 -2.65 9.15 14.63
CA ARG A 15 -2.91 8.45 15.90
C ARG A 15 -4.41 8.31 16.17
N ARG A 16 -5.15 9.41 16.09
CA ARG A 16 -6.60 9.44 16.36
C ARG A 16 -7.37 8.54 15.41
N HIS A 17 -7.04 8.60 14.11
CA HIS A 17 -7.74 7.83 13.10
C HIS A 17 -7.33 6.36 13.08
N LEU A 18 -6.11 6.03 13.51
CA LEU A 18 -5.65 4.66 13.63
C LEU A 18 -6.36 3.92 14.77
N ALA A 19 -6.85 4.64 15.78
CA ALA A 19 -7.62 4.07 16.88
C ALA A 19 -9.06 3.66 16.50
N ASP A 20 -9.57 4.10 15.34
CA ASP A 20 -10.94 3.87 14.91
C ASP A 20 -10.99 2.90 13.73
N ALA A 21 -11.45 1.68 14.02
CA ALA A 21 -11.61 0.58 13.07
C ALA A 21 -12.56 0.91 11.89
N ALA A 22 -13.42 1.93 12.03
CA ALA A 22 -14.28 2.37 10.93
C ALA A 22 -13.49 3.03 9.79
N ASN A 23 -12.22 3.41 10.02
CA ASN A 23 -11.39 4.04 9.01
C ASN A 23 -10.64 3.00 8.17
N GLY A 24 -10.58 3.25 6.87
CA GLY A 24 -9.71 2.53 5.94
C GLY A 24 -8.40 3.28 5.75
N TRP A 25 -7.36 2.55 5.38
CA TRP A 25 -6.03 3.08 5.08
C TRP A 25 -5.51 2.48 3.79
N SER A 26 -4.63 3.20 3.09
CA SER A 26 -3.91 2.63 1.96
C SER A 26 -2.50 3.18 1.84
N VAL A 27 -1.64 2.37 1.21
CA VAL A 27 -0.29 2.74 0.78
C VAL A 27 -0.15 2.27 -0.66
N GLY A 28 0.10 3.19 -1.58
CA GLY A 28 0.11 2.85 -2.99
C GLY A 28 0.32 3.99 -3.96
N THR A 29 0.24 3.63 -5.23
CA THR A 29 0.25 4.51 -6.39
C THR A 29 -0.90 4.12 -7.32
N TRP A 30 -1.19 4.96 -8.31
CA TRP A 30 -2.11 4.58 -9.37
C TRP A 30 -1.69 3.25 -10.04
N GLY A 31 -2.55 2.24 -9.94
CA GLY A 31 -2.32 0.89 -10.49
C GLY A 31 -1.65 -0.11 -9.54
N ALA A 32 -1.17 0.29 -8.36
CA ALA A 32 -0.62 -0.64 -7.37
C ALA A 32 -0.86 -0.12 -5.94
N ILE A 33 -1.75 -0.77 -5.19
CA ILE A 33 -2.18 -0.28 -3.88
C ILE A 33 -2.41 -1.43 -2.91
N GLY A 34 -1.95 -1.26 -1.68
CA GLY A 34 -2.36 -2.04 -0.52
C GLY A 34 -3.38 -1.25 0.27
N GLU A 35 -4.45 -1.92 0.69
CA GLU A 35 -5.52 -1.36 1.52
C GLU A 35 -5.58 -2.13 2.84
N PHE A 36 -5.89 -1.41 3.91
CA PHE A 36 -5.88 -1.91 5.26
C PHE A 36 -7.05 -1.37 6.05
N GLN A 37 -7.76 -2.29 6.69
CA GLN A 37 -8.77 -2.03 7.70
C GLN A 37 -8.77 -3.25 8.61
N TYR A 38 -9.08 -3.05 9.89
CA TYR A 38 -9.20 -4.12 10.86
C TYR A 38 -10.59 -4.10 11.49
N ASP A 39 -11.01 -5.25 12.02
CA ASP A 39 -12.23 -5.35 12.83
C ASP A 39 -11.84 -5.31 14.32
N VAL A 40 -12.65 -4.64 15.16
CA VAL A 40 -12.36 -4.49 16.60
C VAL A 40 -12.17 -5.84 17.31
N ASP A 41 -12.90 -6.86 16.85
CA ASP A 41 -12.91 -8.20 17.44
C ASP A 41 -12.07 -9.21 16.64
N GLU A 42 -11.17 -8.74 15.77
CA GLU A 42 -10.31 -9.61 14.98
C GLU A 42 -9.29 -10.37 15.85
N GLN A 43 -9.08 -11.66 15.53
CA GLN A 43 -8.10 -12.49 16.21
C GLN A 43 -6.67 -11.97 16.05
N ASP A 44 -5.92 -12.00 17.16
CA ASP A 44 -4.54 -11.53 17.26
C ASP A 44 -4.36 -10.06 16.82
N LEU A 45 -5.42 -9.25 16.93
CA LEU A 45 -5.32 -7.81 16.73
C LEU A 45 -4.45 -7.19 17.82
N ALA A 46 -3.41 -6.49 17.39
CA ALA A 46 -2.60 -5.61 18.22
C ALA A 46 -2.60 -4.21 17.60
N VAL A 47 -3.05 -3.22 18.37
CA VAL A 47 -3.00 -1.80 18.01
C VAL A 47 -2.14 -1.08 19.03
N ASP A 48 -1.05 -0.49 18.56
CA ASP A 48 -0.16 0.37 19.34
C ASP A 48 -0.22 1.79 18.78
N LEU A 49 -0.90 2.68 19.52
CA LEU A 49 -1.07 4.07 19.12
C LEU A 49 0.16 4.93 19.37
N ASP A 50 1.09 4.50 20.23
CA ASP A 50 2.35 5.20 20.47
C ASP A 50 3.35 4.88 19.35
N GLY A 51 3.42 3.61 18.94
CA GLY A 51 4.21 3.17 17.78
C GLY A 51 3.54 3.37 16.42
N LEU A 52 2.29 3.86 16.39
CA LEU A 52 1.42 3.97 15.20
C LEU A 52 1.37 2.68 14.37
N THR A 53 1.08 1.57 15.04
CA THR A 53 0.98 0.25 14.42
C THR A 53 -0.39 -0.38 14.64
N ALA A 54 -0.88 -1.09 13.64
CA ALA A 54 -2.00 -2.01 13.76
C ALA A 54 -1.66 -3.29 13.01
N SER A 55 -1.80 -4.45 13.65
CA SER A 55 -1.47 -5.74 13.02
C SER A 55 -2.43 -6.83 13.46
N SER A 56 -2.66 -7.78 12.56
CA SER A 56 -3.43 -8.98 12.79
C SER A 56 -2.93 -10.10 11.89
N ARG A 57 -3.60 -11.26 11.93
CA ARG A 57 -3.32 -12.34 10.97
C ARG A 57 -3.56 -11.95 9.51
N ARG A 58 -4.46 -10.99 9.24
CA ARG A 58 -4.81 -10.59 7.87
C ARG A 58 -3.84 -9.58 7.25
N GLY A 59 -3.17 -8.77 8.06
CA GLY A 59 -2.24 -7.76 7.57
C GLY A 59 -1.68 -6.89 8.68
N ALA A 60 -0.88 -5.90 8.30
CA ALA A 60 -0.34 -4.92 9.21
C ALA A 60 -0.22 -3.54 8.55
N LEU A 61 -0.34 -2.49 9.35
CA LEU A 61 -0.02 -1.12 8.99
C LEU A 61 0.96 -0.58 10.03
N TYR A 62 2.07 -0.04 9.55
CA TYR A 62 3.02 0.76 10.31
C TYR A 62 3.08 2.15 9.69
N ILE A 63 2.78 3.18 10.49
CA ILE A 63 2.96 4.57 10.09
C ILE A 63 4.27 5.05 10.71
N GLY A 64 5.21 5.46 9.85
CA GLY A 64 6.55 5.86 10.24
C GLY A 64 6.65 7.34 10.60
N ASP A 65 7.79 7.94 10.28
CA ASP A 65 8.04 9.34 10.55
C ASP A 65 7.18 10.27 9.67
N LEU A 66 6.38 11.11 10.32
CA LEU A 66 5.49 12.11 9.71
C LEU A 66 6.00 13.54 9.85
N SER A 67 7.23 13.76 10.35
CA SER A 67 7.78 15.08 10.62
C SER A 67 7.83 16.01 9.40
N GLU A 68 8.07 15.44 8.21
CA GLU A 68 8.08 16.15 6.92
C GLU A 68 6.80 15.94 6.10
N ALA A 69 5.78 15.30 6.67
CA ALA A 69 4.53 15.02 5.97
C ALA A 69 3.63 16.26 5.93
N GLN A 70 3.04 16.52 4.77
CA GLN A 70 1.95 17.47 4.58
C GLN A 70 0.65 16.70 4.39
N ALA A 71 -0.33 16.94 5.25
CA ALA A 71 -1.63 16.29 5.16
C ALA A 71 -2.65 17.18 4.45
N PHE A 72 -3.47 16.59 3.58
CA PHE A 72 -4.54 17.27 2.85
C PHE A 72 -5.86 16.52 3.01
N ALA A 73 -6.93 17.25 3.34
CA ALA A 73 -8.29 16.75 3.29
C ALA A 73 -8.85 16.92 1.87
N LEU A 74 -9.23 15.81 1.24
CA LEU A 74 -9.95 15.78 -0.03
C LEU A 74 -11.44 15.70 0.26
N ILE A 75 -12.14 16.79 -0.08
CA ILE A 75 -13.54 17.01 0.31
C ILE A 75 -14.41 16.99 -0.94
N ASP A 76 -15.46 16.17 -0.95
CA ASP A 76 -16.41 16.12 -2.06
C ASP A 76 -17.31 17.36 -2.12
N ASP A 77 -18.21 17.38 -3.10
CA ASP A 77 -19.08 18.52 -3.34
C ASP A 77 -20.19 18.66 -2.26
N ASP A 78 -20.44 17.59 -1.49
CA ASP A 78 -21.34 17.57 -0.32
C ASP A 78 -20.65 18.00 0.98
N GLY A 79 -19.36 18.35 0.92
CA GLY A 79 -18.58 18.78 2.08
C GLY A 79 -18.05 17.64 2.95
N ARG A 80 -18.10 16.39 2.48
CA ARG A 80 -17.57 15.22 3.22
C ARG A 80 -16.11 14.98 2.88
N THR A 81 -15.27 14.80 3.90
CA THR A 81 -13.89 14.34 3.73
C THR A 81 -13.90 12.89 3.25
N ARG A 82 -13.46 12.68 2.01
CA ARG A 82 -13.35 11.35 1.38
C ARG A 82 -12.00 10.71 1.64
N GLU A 83 -10.97 11.53 1.70
CA GLU A 83 -9.60 11.08 1.95
C GLU A 83 -8.86 12.14 2.76
N ILE A 84 -7.99 11.69 3.65
CA ILE A 84 -6.91 12.48 4.21
C ILE A 84 -5.61 11.89 3.64
N ALA A 85 -4.97 12.66 2.76
CA ALA A 85 -3.77 12.27 2.04
C ALA A 85 -2.53 12.81 2.75
N PHE A 86 -1.65 11.92 3.23
CA PHE A 86 -0.38 12.27 3.84
C PHE A 86 0.70 12.23 2.76
N CYS A 87 1.25 13.40 2.47
CA CYS A 87 2.11 13.60 1.32
C CYS A 87 3.52 14.03 1.71
N THR A 88 4.51 13.62 0.92
CA THR A 88 5.91 14.02 1.06
C THR A 88 6.58 14.11 -0.32
N SER A 89 7.69 14.83 -0.42
CA SER A 89 8.54 14.82 -1.61
C SER A 89 9.58 13.68 -1.59
N ARG A 90 9.67 12.93 -0.48
CA ARG A 90 10.63 11.83 -0.33
C ARG A 90 10.30 10.68 -1.29
N PRO A 91 11.29 10.17 -2.05
CA PRO A 91 11.06 9.07 -2.97
C PRO A 91 11.08 7.70 -2.26
N GLY A 92 10.62 6.68 -2.98
CA GLY A 92 10.89 5.26 -2.71
C GLY A 92 12.19 4.80 -3.40
N ALA A 93 12.37 3.50 -3.57
CA ALA A 93 13.54 2.95 -4.24
C ALA A 93 13.52 3.10 -5.78
N GLN A 94 12.33 3.28 -6.37
CA GLN A 94 12.14 3.52 -7.81
C GLN A 94 12.69 2.41 -8.72
N ARG A 95 12.76 1.17 -8.21
CA ARG A 95 13.19 0.01 -8.99
C ARG A 95 12.21 -0.24 -10.13
N LYS A 96 12.73 -0.65 -11.28
CA LYS A 96 11.95 -0.96 -12.49
C LYS A 96 12.00 -2.44 -12.89
N THR A 97 12.75 -3.22 -12.11
CA THR A 97 12.94 -4.65 -12.30
C THR A 97 12.90 -5.32 -10.95
N ILE A 98 12.57 -6.61 -10.94
CA ILE A 98 12.56 -7.39 -9.71
C ILE A 98 13.97 -7.42 -9.10
N GLU A 99 14.07 -7.19 -7.80
CA GLU A 99 15.33 -7.24 -7.04
C GLU A 99 15.15 -8.11 -5.81
N ALA A 100 16.09 -9.02 -5.57
CA ALA A 100 16.15 -9.76 -4.31
C ALA A 100 16.73 -8.84 -3.23
N LEU A 101 15.95 -8.57 -2.18
CA LEU A 101 16.40 -7.76 -1.05
C LEU A 101 17.09 -8.63 0.01
N ASP A 102 16.58 -9.86 0.19
CA ASP A 102 17.16 -10.88 1.03
C ASP A 102 16.81 -12.28 0.45
N GLY A 103 17.00 -13.35 1.24
CA GLY A 103 16.72 -14.72 0.79
C GLY A 103 15.25 -15.06 0.51
N VAL A 104 14.30 -14.25 1.00
CA VAL A 104 12.85 -14.48 0.90
C VAL A 104 12.03 -13.25 0.53
N THR A 105 12.62 -12.06 0.52
CA THR A 105 11.96 -10.79 0.20
C THR A 105 12.45 -10.26 -1.14
N PHE A 106 11.51 -9.90 -2.00
CA PHE A 106 11.77 -9.36 -3.34
C PHE A 106 11.01 -8.07 -3.54
N ASP A 107 11.70 -7.03 -3.99
CA ASP A 107 11.06 -5.85 -4.58
C ASP A 107 10.62 -6.21 -6.00
N LEU A 108 9.39 -5.86 -6.36
CA LEU A 108 8.81 -6.21 -7.66
C LEU A 108 9.16 -5.22 -8.77
N GLY A 109 9.79 -4.09 -8.43
CA GLY A 109 10.25 -3.11 -9.40
C GLY A 109 9.12 -2.46 -10.18
N ILE A 110 8.08 -1.99 -9.49
CA ILE A 110 6.89 -1.40 -10.13
C ILE A 110 7.14 -0.02 -10.75
N GLY A 111 8.32 0.57 -10.55
CA GLY A 111 8.74 1.83 -11.17
C GLY A 111 8.05 3.08 -10.62
N ALA A 112 7.31 2.98 -9.52
CA ALA A 112 6.66 4.12 -8.89
C ALA A 112 7.69 5.01 -8.17
N PRO A 113 7.53 6.34 -8.18
CA PRO A 113 8.53 7.24 -7.62
C PRO A 113 8.58 7.23 -6.08
N HIS A 114 7.49 6.86 -5.41
CA HIS A 114 7.31 7.03 -3.96
C HIS A 114 6.83 5.78 -3.22
N VAL A 115 6.54 4.69 -3.95
CA VAL A 115 6.07 3.43 -3.37
C VAL A 115 6.85 2.26 -3.93
N ASP A 116 7.35 1.42 -3.03
CA ASP A 116 7.91 0.12 -3.33
C ASP A 116 6.87 -0.96 -3.06
N MET A 117 6.71 -1.87 -4.02
CA MET A 117 5.87 -3.06 -3.84
C MET A 117 6.77 -4.27 -3.76
N MET A 118 6.75 -4.94 -2.62
CA MET A 118 7.54 -6.14 -2.36
C MET A 118 6.64 -7.35 -2.10
N VAL A 119 7.23 -8.53 -2.20
CA VAL A 119 6.66 -9.78 -1.67
C VAL A 119 7.64 -10.43 -0.72
N ARG A 120 7.11 -11.02 0.35
CA ARG A 120 7.88 -11.86 1.29
C ARG A 120 7.31 -13.26 1.30
N LEU A 121 8.14 -14.24 0.96
CA LEU A 121 7.75 -15.63 0.81
C LEU A 121 7.55 -16.32 2.16
N ARG A 122 6.67 -17.32 2.17
CA ARG A 122 6.58 -18.26 3.29
C ARG A 122 7.78 -19.19 3.27
N THR A 123 8.21 -19.62 4.45
CA THR A 123 9.25 -20.64 4.60
C THR A 123 8.86 -21.90 3.82
N GLY A 124 9.76 -22.37 2.95
CA GLY A 124 9.56 -23.60 2.16
C GLY A 124 8.86 -23.41 0.81
N ASP A 125 8.50 -22.19 0.40
CA ASP A 125 7.89 -21.93 -0.91
C ASP A 125 8.94 -21.93 -2.05
N VAL A 126 9.47 -23.12 -2.34
CA VAL A 126 10.57 -23.32 -3.30
C VAL A 126 10.17 -22.96 -4.73
N GLU A 127 8.90 -23.17 -5.10
CA GLU A 127 8.41 -22.88 -6.45
C GLU A 127 8.34 -21.38 -6.71
N THR A 128 7.76 -20.61 -5.78
CA THR A 128 7.67 -19.16 -5.90
C THR A 128 9.05 -18.51 -5.81
N LEU A 129 9.92 -19.03 -4.94
CA LEU A 129 11.31 -18.58 -4.85
C LEU A 129 12.04 -18.76 -6.18
N ALA A 130 11.95 -19.95 -6.79
CA ALA A 130 12.59 -20.22 -8.07
C ALA A 130 12.03 -19.33 -9.20
N ALA A 131 10.73 -19.05 -9.20
CA ALA A 131 10.10 -18.15 -10.17
C ALA A 131 10.58 -16.70 -9.99
N LEU A 132 10.63 -16.19 -8.76
CA LEU A 132 11.13 -14.85 -8.45
C LEU A 132 12.61 -14.70 -8.80
N GLN A 133 13.44 -15.69 -8.46
CA GLN A 133 14.87 -15.71 -8.83
C GLN A 133 15.08 -15.63 -10.35
N ARG A 134 14.27 -16.34 -11.15
CA ARG A 134 14.29 -16.22 -12.62
C ARG A 134 13.76 -14.88 -13.15
N GLY A 135 13.01 -14.16 -12.32
CA GLY A 135 12.49 -12.83 -12.61
C GLY A 135 13.43 -11.69 -12.22
N VAL A 136 14.43 -11.93 -11.36
CA VAL A 136 15.38 -10.90 -10.92
C VAL A 136 16.07 -10.23 -12.11
N GLY A 137 16.17 -8.90 -12.07
CA GLY A 137 16.72 -8.08 -13.15
C GLY A 137 15.78 -7.88 -14.34
N ARG A 138 14.54 -8.38 -14.28
CA ARG A 138 13.53 -8.23 -15.34
C ARG A 138 12.31 -7.46 -14.81
N PRO A 139 11.63 -6.66 -15.66
CA PRO A 139 10.34 -6.06 -15.32
C PRO A 139 9.31 -7.13 -14.91
N LEU A 140 8.51 -6.86 -13.88
CA LEU A 140 7.45 -7.78 -13.43
C LEU A 140 6.43 -8.08 -14.53
N LEU A 141 6.09 -7.08 -15.34
CA LEU A 141 5.00 -7.12 -16.32
C LEU A 141 5.42 -7.66 -17.70
N ASP A 142 6.66 -8.15 -17.83
CA ASP A 142 7.10 -8.84 -19.04
C ASP A 142 6.34 -10.17 -19.20
N ALA A 143 5.86 -10.45 -20.41
CA ALA A 143 5.04 -11.64 -20.69
C ALA A 143 5.75 -12.96 -20.34
N ASP A 144 7.07 -13.01 -20.47
CA ASP A 144 7.89 -14.19 -20.18
C ASP A 144 8.43 -14.22 -18.74
N ASN A 145 8.01 -13.31 -17.86
CA ASN A 145 8.43 -13.29 -16.46
C ASN A 145 7.51 -14.18 -15.61
N PRO A 146 8.00 -15.30 -15.04
CA PRO A 146 7.16 -16.24 -14.31
C PRO A 146 6.72 -15.72 -12.92
N ALA A 147 7.33 -14.64 -12.42
CA ALA A 147 7.11 -14.14 -11.07
C ALA A 147 5.65 -13.75 -10.81
N GLY A 148 5.01 -13.01 -11.71
CA GLY A 148 3.64 -12.53 -11.51
C GLY A 148 2.63 -13.67 -11.31
N LEU A 149 2.72 -14.72 -12.12
CA LEU A 149 1.86 -15.90 -12.00
C LEU A 149 2.13 -16.69 -10.71
N ALA A 150 3.41 -16.84 -10.33
CA ALA A 150 3.78 -17.51 -9.09
C ALA A 150 3.24 -16.76 -7.86
N ILE A 151 3.38 -15.43 -7.83
CA ILE A 151 2.82 -14.57 -6.76
C ILE A 151 1.30 -14.72 -6.68
N ALA A 152 0.59 -14.64 -7.83
CA ALA A 152 -0.86 -14.77 -7.86
C ALA A 152 -1.35 -16.10 -7.29
N ARG A 153 -0.63 -17.20 -7.56
CA ARG A 153 -0.95 -18.54 -7.04
C ARG A 153 -0.61 -18.70 -5.56
N ALA A 154 0.60 -18.31 -5.18
CA ALA A 154 1.11 -18.56 -3.83
C ALA A 154 0.54 -17.58 -2.80
N SER A 155 0.11 -16.39 -3.23
CA SER A 155 -0.32 -15.31 -2.34
C SER A 155 0.66 -15.07 -1.19
N PRO A 156 1.95 -14.76 -1.47
CA PRO A 156 2.89 -14.39 -0.42
C PRO A 156 2.45 -13.10 0.27
N THR A 157 3.06 -12.77 1.40
CA THR A 157 2.85 -11.45 2.03
C THR A 157 3.19 -10.36 1.01
N ARG A 158 2.23 -9.50 0.69
CA ARG A 158 2.47 -8.33 -0.19
C ARG A 158 2.70 -7.12 0.68
N ILE A 159 3.73 -6.37 0.38
CA ILE A 159 4.19 -5.25 1.19
C ILE A 159 4.22 -4.01 0.30
N PHE A 160 3.54 -2.96 0.73
CA PHE A 160 3.58 -1.64 0.12
C PHE A 160 4.29 -0.71 1.08
N ALA A 161 5.39 -0.10 0.65
CA ALA A 161 6.17 0.79 1.48
C ALA A 161 6.37 2.14 0.79
N SER A 162 6.15 3.21 1.54
CA SER A 162 6.52 4.57 1.17
C SER A 162 7.49 5.14 2.20
N ALA A 163 7.89 6.39 2.01
CA ALA A 163 8.64 7.14 3.02
C ALA A 163 7.88 7.32 4.35
N LEU A 164 6.54 7.22 4.35
CA LEU A 164 5.67 7.54 5.49
C LEU A 164 5.05 6.32 6.14
N ALA A 165 4.93 5.19 5.42
CA ALA A 165 4.21 4.03 5.93
C ALA A 165 4.65 2.72 5.26
N ARG A 166 4.39 1.62 5.97
CA ARG A 166 4.50 0.25 5.45
C ARG A 166 3.20 -0.49 5.74
N LEU A 167 2.62 -1.05 4.70
CA LEU A 167 1.40 -1.86 4.77
C LEU A 167 1.71 -3.27 4.27
N GLU A 168 1.37 -4.28 5.08
CA GLU A 168 1.50 -5.69 4.76
C GLU A 168 0.13 -6.34 4.61
N VAL A 169 -0.01 -7.18 3.60
CA VAL A 169 -1.21 -7.96 3.33
C VAL A 169 -0.87 -9.44 3.35
N HIS A 170 -1.54 -10.18 4.24
CA HIS A 170 -1.33 -11.62 4.44
C HIS A 170 -2.48 -12.46 3.88
N GLN A 171 -3.62 -11.84 3.56
CA GLN A 171 -4.79 -12.51 3.01
C GLN A 171 -4.50 -13.13 1.63
N PRO A 172 -5.24 -14.14 1.18
CA PRO A 172 -5.07 -14.68 -0.18
C PRO A 172 -5.41 -13.65 -1.26
N ILE A 173 -4.82 -13.81 -2.43
CA ILE A 173 -5.23 -13.11 -3.65
C ILE A 173 -6.46 -13.86 -4.21
N PRO A 174 -7.59 -13.18 -4.46
CA PRO A 174 -8.76 -13.85 -5.02
C PRO A 174 -8.48 -14.36 -6.45
N PRO A 175 -9.16 -15.42 -6.90
CA PRO A 175 -9.06 -15.86 -8.29
C PRO A 175 -9.55 -14.77 -9.25
N PRO A 176 -9.21 -14.84 -10.54
CA PRO A 176 -9.71 -13.89 -11.54
C PRO A 176 -11.24 -13.76 -11.51
N GLY A 177 -11.74 -12.51 -11.43
CA GLY A 177 -13.17 -12.22 -11.30
C GLY A 177 -13.75 -12.41 -9.89
N GLY A 178 -12.95 -12.88 -8.94
CA GLY A 178 -13.32 -12.97 -7.53
C GLY A 178 -13.41 -11.60 -6.86
N ARG A 179 -14.14 -11.54 -5.75
CA ARG A 179 -14.25 -10.33 -4.92
C ARG A 179 -13.05 -10.22 -3.98
N SER A 180 -12.57 -8.99 -3.75
CA SER A 180 -11.60 -8.71 -2.69
C SER A 180 -12.11 -9.21 -1.33
N PRO A 181 -11.24 -9.82 -0.49
CA PRO A 181 -11.62 -10.18 0.86
C PRO A 181 -11.87 -8.91 1.68
N GLU A 182 -12.73 -9.00 2.70
CA GLU A 182 -12.87 -7.91 3.66
C GLU A 182 -11.58 -7.72 4.47
N GLY A 183 -11.26 -6.46 4.81
CA GLY A 183 -10.05 -6.11 5.53
C GLY A 183 -8.84 -5.99 4.60
N PRO A 184 -7.61 -6.29 5.06
CA PRO A 184 -6.40 -5.98 4.31
C PRO A 184 -6.30 -6.71 2.98
N HIS A 185 -6.20 -5.99 1.88
CA HIS A 185 -6.09 -6.58 0.54
C HIS A 185 -5.25 -5.68 -0.37
N SER A 186 -5.02 -6.10 -1.61
CA SER A 186 -4.20 -5.30 -2.52
C SER A 186 -4.62 -5.49 -3.97
N HIS A 187 -4.35 -4.48 -4.77
CA HIS A 187 -4.56 -4.48 -6.20
C HIS A 187 -3.24 -4.22 -6.93
N LEU A 188 -3.02 -4.96 -8.00
CA LEU A 188 -2.00 -4.68 -9.00
C LEU A 188 -2.70 -4.71 -10.35
N LEU A 189 -2.80 -3.55 -10.99
CA LEU A 189 -3.52 -3.31 -12.23
C LEU A 189 -2.51 -2.86 -13.30
N PRO A 190 -1.96 -3.81 -14.08
CA PRO A 190 -0.86 -3.54 -15.03
C PRO A 190 -1.16 -2.39 -16.01
N ASP A 191 -2.40 -2.29 -16.49
CA ASP A 191 -2.78 -1.26 -17.46
C ASP A 191 -2.68 0.15 -16.88
N TYR A 192 -3.10 0.33 -15.62
CA TYR A 192 -3.01 1.60 -14.91
C TYR A 192 -1.57 1.93 -14.49
N LEU A 193 -0.79 0.91 -14.09
CA LEU A 193 0.61 1.11 -13.73
C LEU A 193 1.44 1.58 -14.94
N ARG A 194 1.14 1.07 -16.15
CA ARG A 194 1.80 1.48 -17.39
C ARG A 194 1.52 2.95 -17.77
N GLU A 195 0.48 3.57 -17.24
CA GLU A 195 0.25 5.00 -17.45
C GLU A 195 1.32 5.88 -16.77
N GLY A 196 2.09 5.34 -15.82
CA GLY A 196 3.17 6.06 -15.14
C GLY A 196 2.66 7.23 -14.27
N ARG A 197 1.39 7.21 -13.90
CA ARG A 197 0.79 8.22 -13.02
C ARG A 197 1.07 7.89 -11.56
N VAL A 198 1.31 8.92 -10.78
CA VAL A 198 1.39 8.82 -9.31
C VAL A 198 -0.01 8.86 -8.72
N HIS A 199 -0.82 9.80 -9.20
CA HIS A 199 -2.16 10.07 -8.70
C HIS A 199 -3.22 9.63 -9.71
N ALA A 200 -4.39 9.27 -9.21
CA ALA A 200 -5.55 8.99 -10.06
C ALA A 200 -5.87 10.21 -10.96
N PRO A 201 -6.39 9.98 -12.18
CA PRO A 201 -6.82 11.07 -13.06
C PRO A 201 -7.76 12.04 -12.34
N GLY A 202 -7.47 13.34 -12.43
CA GLY A 202 -8.29 14.38 -11.78
C GLY A 202 -8.02 14.59 -10.29
N SER A 203 -6.99 13.95 -9.71
CA SER A 203 -6.60 14.21 -8.32
C SER A 203 -6.31 15.69 -8.09
N PRO A 204 -6.86 16.30 -7.02
CA PRO A 204 -6.64 17.71 -6.68
C PRO A 204 -5.37 17.92 -5.84
N LEU A 205 -4.54 16.87 -5.65
CA LEU A 205 -3.32 16.96 -4.87
C LEU A 205 -2.28 17.87 -5.53
N PRO A 206 -1.52 18.66 -4.75
CA PRO A 206 -0.50 19.55 -5.29
C PRO A 206 0.58 18.79 -6.07
N THR A 207 1.08 19.40 -7.15
CA THR A 207 2.19 18.86 -7.94
C THR A 207 3.48 18.83 -7.11
N GLY A 208 4.33 17.82 -7.32
CA GLY A 208 5.62 17.68 -6.62
C GLY A 208 5.53 17.00 -5.25
N LEU A 209 4.32 16.66 -4.80
CA LEU A 209 4.10 15.85 -3.61
C LEU A 209 3.55 14.47 -3.98
N TYR A 210 4.02 13.47 -3.26
CA TYR A 210 3.58 12.08 -3.39
C TYR A 210 2.77 11.67 -2.17
N CYS A 211 1.58 11.10 -2.38
CA CYS A 211 0.77 10.57 -1.29
C CYS A 211 1.34 9.21 -0.87
N GLY A 212 2.03 9.17 0.27
CA GLY A 212 2.67 7.96 0.80
C GLY A 212 1.79 7.16 1.75
N LEU A 213 0.68 7.74 2.21
CA LEU A 213 -0.31 7.14 3.08
C LEU A 213 -1.63 7.87 2.88
N SER A 214 -2.71 7.14 2.65
CA SER A 214 -4.06 7.69 2.57
C SER A 214 -4.93 7.10 3.68
N LEU A 215 -5.79 7.95 4.24
CA LEU A 215 -6.79 7.62 5.24
C LEU A 215 -8.17 7.90 4.63
N TYR A 216 -9.09 6.95 4.77
CA TYR A 216 -10.48 7.07 4.31
C TYR A 216 -11.43 7.05 5.52
N PRO A 217 -11.88 8.22 6.00
CA PRO A 217 -12.71 8.30 7.18
C PRO A 217 -14.02 7.51 7.03
N ARG A 218 -14.33 6.64 8.00
CA ARG A 218 -15.59 5.87 8.07
C ARG A 218 -15.97 5.14 6.77
N THR A 219 -14.96 4.70 6.03
CA THR A 219 -15.12 4.04 4.74
C THR A 219 -14.59 2.62 4.87
N ARG A 220 -15.44 1.63 4.55
CA ARG A 220 -14.99 0.25 4.35
C ARG A 220 -14.42 0.12 2.95
N LEU A 221 -13.20 -0.42 2.88
CA LEU A 221 -12.48 -0.72 1.64
C LEU A 221 -12.79 -2.16 1.21
#